data_AF-A0A9E5F1E8-F1
#
_entry.id   AF-A0A9E5F1E8-F1
#
_cell.length_a   1.000
_cell.length_b   1.000
_cell.length_c   1.000
_cell.angle_alpha   90.00
_cell.angle_beta   90.00
_cell.angle_gamma   90.00
#
_symmetry.space_group_name_H-M   'P 1'
#
loop_
_entity.id
_entity.type
_entity.pdbx_description
1 polymer ?
#
loop_
_entity_poly.entity_id
_entity_poly.type
_entity_poly.pdbx_seq_one_letter_code
_entity_poly.pdbx_strand_id
1 'polypeptide(L)' 'MPFLEWKSHLAKELAQLLSHSEITDSMVLADFTSPPKQEMGHLAFPCFRIGKILGKPAGKLAQELEAR' A
#
# COMPACT_ATOMS: atom_id res chain seq x y z
N MET A 1 20.29 -3.82 0.74
CA MET A 1 19.54 -4.97 0.15
C MET A 1 18.54 -4.40 -0.85
N PRO A 2 18.59 -4.76 -2.14
CA PRO A 2 17.77 -4.15 -3.19
C PRO A 2 16.26 -4.18 -2.91
N PHE A 3 15.78 -5.24 -2.25
CA PHE A 3 14.35 -5.40 -1.91
C PHE A 3 13.85 -4.40 -0.88
N LEU A 4 14.69 -3.97 0.07
CA LEU A 4 14.30 -2.98 1.09
C LEU A 4 14.16 -1.58 0.48
N GLU A 5 15.06 -1.25 -0.45
CA GLU A 5 15.01 0.01 -1.18
C GLU A 5 13.81 0.07 -2.12
N TRP A 6 13.53 -1.03 -2.84
CA TRP A 6 12.32 -1.14 -3.66
C TRP A 6 11.04 -0.97 -2.85
N LYS A 7 10.92 -1.63 -1.68
CA LYS A 7 9.76 -1.45 -0.79
C LYS A 7 9.60 -0.01 -0.33
N SER A 8 10.70 0.64 0.00
CA SER A 8 10.68 2.04 0.45
C SER A 8 10.29 3.00 -0.68
N HIS A 9 10.73 2.72 -1.91
CA HIS A 9 10.31 3.48 -3.09
C HIS A 9 8.81 3.32 -3.35
N LEU A 10 8.31 2.08 -3.36
CA LEU A 10 6.90 1.78 -3.56
C LEU A 10 6.01 2.46 -2.50
N ALA A 11 6.45 2.49 -1.24
CA ALA A 11 5.74 3.19 -0.17
C ALA A 11 5.61 4.70 -0.44
N LYS A 12 6.67 5.33 -0.96
CA LYS A 12 6.66 6.76 -1.32
C LYS A 12 5.71 7.03 -2.48
N GLU A 13 5.74 6.20 -3.52
CA GLU A 13 4.85 6.34 -4.67
C GLU A 13 3.39 6.17 -4.26
N LEU A 14 3.07 5.18 -3.44
CA LEU A 14 1.71 4.98 -2.92
C LEU A 14 1.25 6.13 -2.04
N ALA A 15 2.10 6.65 -1.13
CA ALA A 15 1.74 7.79 -0.30
C ALA A 15 1.48 9.05 -1.14
N GLN A 16 2.32 9.30 -2.16
CA GLN A 16 2.11 10.39 -3.12
C GLN A 16 0.83 10.19 -3.93
N LEU A 17 0.57 8.98 -4.39
CA LEU A 17 -0.61 8.65 -5.16
C LEU A 17 -1.91 8.87 -4.38
N LEU A 18 -1.91 8.49 -3.11
CA LEU A 18 -3.07 8.64 -2.23
C LEU A 18 -3.27 10.11 -1.80
N SER A 19 -2.24 10.95 -1.91
CA SER A 19 -2.29 12.42 -1.77
C SER A 19 -3.11 12.89 -0.56
N HIS A 20 -2.92 12.25 0.60
CA HIS A 20 -3.66 12.55 1.83
C HIS A 20 -2.71 12.95 2.95
N SER A 21 -3.07 13.98 3.74
CA SER A 21 -2.21 14.54 4.79
C SER A 21 -1.84 13.55 5.89
N GLU A 22 -2.72 12.59 6.16
CA GLU A 22 -2.51 11.55 7.18
C GLU A 22 -1.76 10.31 6.65
N ILE A 23 -1.58 10.19 5.33
CA ILE A 23 -0.92 9.02 4.72
C ILE A 23 0.53 9.37 4.42
N THR A 24 1.44 8.86 5.23
CA THR A 24 2.88 9.03 5.06
C THR A 24 3.53 7.80 4.45
N ASP A 25 4.68 7.96 3.81
CA ASP A 25 5.47 6.85 3.26
C ASP A 25 5.89 5.85 4.35
N SER A 26 6.22 6.35 5.54
CA SER A 26 6.55 5.51 6.70
C SER A 26 5.37 4.64 7.15
N MET A 27 4.16 5.20 7.11
CA MET A 27 2.93 4.48 7.46
C MET A 27 2.61 3.40 6.42
N VAL A 28 2.72 3.72 5.13
CA VAL A 28 2.51 2.75 4.03
C VAL A 28 3.54 1.63 4.09
N LEU A 29 4.81 1.96 4.33
CA LEU A 29 5.89 0.98 4.45
C LEU A 29 5.64 0.00 5.61
N ALA A 30 5.14 0.49 6.74
CA ALA A 30 4.81 -0.33 7.91
C ALA A 30 3.58 -1.24 7.68
N ASP A 31 2.69 -0.88 6.77
CA ASP A 31 1.53 -1.70 6.42
C ASP A 31 1.86 -2.81 5.43
N PHE A 32 3.03 -2.79 4.77
CA PHE A 32 3.41 -3.89 3.90
C PHE A 32 3.65 -5.17 4.69
N THR A 33 3.04 -6.25 4.20
CA THR A 33 3.11 -7.57 4.82
C THR A 33 3.47 -8.64 3.80
N SER A 34 3.75 -9.85 4.27
CA SER A 34 3.89 -11.01 3.41
C SER A 34 2.50 -11.55 3.05
N PRO A 35 2.22 -11.84 1.77
CA PRO A 35 0.97 -12.45 1.38
C PRO A 35 0.84 -13.87 1.97
N PRO A 36 -0.40 -14.34 2.21
CA PRO A 36 -0.64 -15.66 2.80
C PRO A 36 -0.29 -16.82 1.86
N LYS A 37 -0.26 -16.57 0.54
CA LYS A 37 0.14 -17.54 -0.48
C LYS A 37 1.15 -16.91 -1.43
N GLN A 38 2.14 -17.68 -1.86
CA GLN A 38 3.18 -17.20 -2.79
C GLN A 38 2.62 -16.80 -4.16
N GLU A 39 1.55 -17.44 -4.62
CA GLU A 39 0.86 -17.11 -5.88
C GLU A 39 0.27 -15.68 -5.90
N MET A 40 0.12 -15.03 -4.74
CA MET A 40 -0.37 -13.66 -4.60
C MET A 40 0.74 -12.61 -4.71
N GLY A 41 1.99 -13.03 -4.96
CA GLY A 41 3.14 -12.16 -5.15
C GLY A 41 4.11 -12.12 -3.97
N HIS A 42 4.98 -11.11 -3.98
CA HIS A 42 6.09 -10.97 -3.03
C HIS A 42 5.76 -10.05 -1.84
N LEU A 43 4.73 -9.21 -1.98
CA LEU A 43 4.36 -8.17 -1.03
C LEU A 43 2.84 -7.99 -1.05
N ALA A 44 2.24 -7.81 0.13
CA ALA A 44 0.83 -7.51 0.28
C ALA A 44 0.65 -6.13 0.94
N PHE A 45 -0.30 -5.36 0.43
CA PHE A 45 -0.69 -4.06 0.97
C PHE A 45 -2.15 -4.08 1.45
N PRO A 46 -2.41 -4.19 2.76
CA PRO A 46 -3.75 -4.20 3.32
C PRO A 46 -4.44 -2.84 3.19
N CYS A 47 -5.47 -2.77 2.34
CA CYS A 47 -6.21 -1.52 2.07
C CYS A 47 -7.23 -1.13 3.18
N PHE A 48 -7.37 -1.92 4.25
CA PHE A 48 -8.41 -1.69 5.27
C PHE A 48 -8.19 -0.43 6.09
N ARG A 49 -6.97 -0.21 6.57
CA ARG A 49 -6.63 0.96 7.41
C ARG A 49 -6.69 2.25 6.58
N ILE A 50 -6.04 2.21 5.42
CA ILE A 50 -5.98 3.34 4.48
C ILE A 50 -7.37 3.67 3.93
N GLY A 51 -8.17 2.65 3.60
CA GLY A 51 -9.56 2.85 3.18
C GLY A 51 -10.39 3.58 4.23
N LYS A 52 -10.23 3.26 5.52
CA LYS A 52 -10.92 3.99 6.60
C LYS A 52 -10.54 5.47 6.65
N ILE A 53 -9.25 5.79 6.52
CA ILE A 53 -8.76 7.18 6.52
C ILE A 53 -9.34 7.94 5.34
N LEU A 54 -9.38 7.32 4.16
CA LEU A 54 -9.90 7.93 2.94
C LEU A 54 -11.44 7.93 2.86
N GLY A 55 -12.13 7.35 3.83
CA GLY A 55 -13.59 7.15 3.76
C GLY A 55 -14.02 6.25 2.60
N LYS A 56 -13.13 5.37 2.11
CA LYS A 56 -13.37 4.48 0.96
C LYS A 56 -13.45 3.01 1.40
N PRO A 57 -14.37 2.21 0.82
CA PRO A 57 -14.34 0.76 0.99
C PRO A 57 -13.01 0.17 0.51
N ALA A 58 -12.42 -0.73 1.30
CA ALA A 58 -11.11 -1.31 1.00
C ALA A 58 -11.05 -2.00 -0.37
N GLY A 59 -12.13 -2.68 -0.79
CA GLY A 59 -12.21 -3.31 -2.11
C GLY A 59 -12.18 -2.31 -3.26
N LYS A 60 -12.83 -1.15 -3.11
CA LYS A 60 -12.75 -0.07 -4.11
C LYS A 60 -11.35 0.53 -4.17
N LEU A 61 -10.71 0.74 -3.02
CA LEU A 61 -9.35 1.25 -2.97
C LEU A 61 -8.36 0.28 -3.66
N ALA A 62 -8.50 -1.02 -3.41
CA ALA A 62 -7.66 -2.03 -4.07
C ALA A 62 -7.81 -2.00 -5.60
N GLN A 63 -9.05 -1.88 -6.10
CA GLN A 63 -9.30 -1.75 -7.55
C GLN A 63 -8.72 -0.46 -8.14
N GLU A 64 -8.82 0.66 -7.44
CA GLU A 64 -8.24 1.94 -7.89
C GLU A 64 -6.70 1.87 -7.97
N LEU A 65 -6.07 1.13 -7.06
CA LEU A 65 -4.62 0.93 -7.03
C LEU A 65 -4.15 -0.07 -8.09
N GLU A 66 -4.93 -1.11 -8.40
CA GLU A 66 -4.61 -2.06 -9.47
C GLU A 66 -4.65 -1.42 -10.86
N ALA A 67 -5.51 -0.43 -11.07
CA ALA A 67 -5.68 0.24 -12.35
C ALA A 67 -4.55 1.25 -12.70
N ARG A 68 -3.50 1.35 -11.89
CA ARG A 68 -2.40 2.33 -12.02
C ARG A 68 -1.05 1.64 -12.09
#